data_AF-R5EF86-F1
#
_entry.id   AF-R5EF86-F1
#
_cell.length_a   1.000
_cell.length_b   1.000
_cell.length_c   1.000
_cell.angle_alpha   90.00
_cell.angle_beta   90.00
_cell.angle_gamma   90.00
#
_symmetry.space_group_name_H-M   'P 1'
#
loop_
_entity.id
_entity.type
_entity.pdbx_description
1 polymer ?
#
loop_
_entity_poly.entity_id
_entity_poly.type
_entity_poly.pdbx_seq_one_letter_code
_entity_poly.pdbx_strand_id
1 'polypeptide(L)' 'MAQVNKDAARDKKKEIVTALRSLSKMPQRFPFFEEMYIPPNKYHKMFVEKWYLILYQIQDDTVYVDYILDCRRDYSWLVH' A
#
# COMPACT_ATOMS: atom_id res chain seq x y z
N MET A 1 -1.83 -7.52 -16.25
CA MET A 1 -1.42 -6.14 -16.65
C MET A 1 0.02 -6.07 -17.15
N ALA A 2 1.01 -6.65 -16.47
CA ALA A 2 2.40 -6.71 -16.99
C ALA A 2 2.55 -7.48 -18.33
N GLN A 3 1.65 -8.43 -18.63
CA GLN A 3 1.65 -9.19 -19.89
C GLN A 3 0.99 -8.46 -21.09
N VAL A 4 0.29 -7.33 -20.88
CA VAL A 4 -0.59 -6.74 -21.89
C VAL A 4 -0.05 -5.42 -22.45
N ASN A 5 0.58 -4.58 -21.62
CA ASN A 5 1.17 -3.31 -22.05
C ASN A 5 2.32 -2.90 -21.12
N LYS A 6 3.54 -2.82 -21.67
CA LYS A 6 4.76 -2.48 -20.91
C LYS A 6 4.78 -1.03 -20.44
N ASP A 7 4.25 -0.10 -21.22
CA ASP A 7 4.21 1.32 -20.86
C ASP A 7 3.24 1.56 -19.70
N ALA A 8 2.05 0.95 -19.74
CA ALA A 8 1.10 1.01 -18.63
C ALA A 8 1.67 0.43 -17.33
N ALA A 9 2.52 -0.61 -17.42
CA ALA A 9 3.20 -1.16 -16.24
C ALA A 9 4.27 -0.21 -15.68
N ARG A 10 5.00 0.51 -16.56
CA ARG A 10 5.98 1.52 -16.16
C ARG A 10 5.32 2.71 -15.47
N ASP A 11 4.21 3.19 -16.01
CA ASP A 11 3.48 4.33 -15.45
C ASP A 11 2.92 3.99 -14.08
N LYS A 12 2.30 2.80 -13.93
CA LYS A 12 1.80 2.36 -12.64
C LYS A 12 2.91 2.17 -11.59
N LYS A 13 4.08 1.67 -12.00
CA LYS A 13 5.25 1.63 -11.11
C LYS A 13 5.66 3.03 -10.66
N LYS A 14 5.69 4.00 -11.57
CA LYS A 14 6.07 5.38 -11.27
C LYS A 14 5.11 6.01 -10.27
N GLU A 15 3.80 5.78 -10.42
CA GLU A 15 2.79 6.25 -9.47
C GLU A 15 2.98 5.65 -8.07
N ILE A 16 3.12 4.32 -7.97
CA ILE A 16 3.33 3.64 -6.68
C ILE A 16 4.60 4.17 -6.01
N VAL A 17 5.72 4.25 -6.74
CA VAL A 17 6.98 4.78 -6.19
C VAL A 17 6.84 6.23 -5.74
N THR A 18 6.08 7.05 -6.46
CA THR A 18 5.81 8.45 -6.08
C THR A 18 4.98 8.51 -4.79
N ALA A 19 3.95 7.68 -4.68
CA ALA A 19 3.15 7.58 -3.47
C ALA A 19 3.98 7.11 -2.27
N LEU A 20 4.83 6.10 -2.44
CA LEU A 20 5.74 5.62 -1.40
C LEU A 20 6.72 6.70 -0.94
N ARG A 21 7.33 7.44 -1.87
CA ARG A 21 8.21 8.57 -1.53
C ARG A 21 7.47 9.64 -0.74
N SER A 22 6.18 9.85 -1.00
CA SER A 22 5.39 10.83 -0.27
C SER A 22 5.19 10.46 1.22
N LEU A 23 5.40 9.21 1.62
CA LEU A 23 5.37 8.78 3.02
C LEU A 23 6.56 9.31 3.83
N SER A 24 7.62 9.82 3.17
CA SER A 24 8.70 10.50 3.89
C SER A 24 8.26 11.82 4.54
N LYS A 25 7.04 12.31 4.24
CA LYS A 25 6.47 13.54 4.79
C LYS A 25 5.13 13.25 5.45
N MET A 26 5.08 13.40 6.77
CA MET A 26 3.89 13.13 7.59
C MET A 26 3.28 11.75 7.30
N PRO A 27 4.02 10.65 7.51
CA PRO A 27 3.48 9.30 7.28
C PRO A 27 2.26 9.00 8.15
N GLN A 28 2.08 9.68 9.28
CA GLN A 28 0.89 9.52 10.14
C GLN A 28 -0.40 10.13 9.56
N ARG A 29 -0.33 10.85 8.43
CA ARG A 29 -1.51 11.51 7.82
C ARG A 29 -2.59 10.55 7.32
N PHE A 30 -2.24 9.28 7.16
CA PHE A 30 -3.18 8.26 6.74
C PHE A 30 -3.71 7.49 7.95
N PRO A 31 -4.97 7.03 7.94
CA PRO A 31 -5.56 6.33 9.06
C PRO A 31 -4.93 4.95 9.27
N PHE A 32 -5.14 4.38 10.46
CA PHE A 32 -4.83 2.97 10.70
C PHE A 32 -5.74 2.04 9.88
N PHE A 33 -5.23 0.85 9.61
CA PHE A 33 -5.97 -0.27 9.06
C PHE A 33 -6.52 -1.09 10.22
N GLU A 34 -7.83 -1.16 10.30
CA GLU A 34 -8.57 -1.82 11.38
C GLU A 34 -9.27 -3.05 10.82
N GLU A 35 -8.85 -4.22 11.29
CA GLU A 35 -9.43 -5.53 10.95
C GLU A 35 -9.40 -6.41 12.20
N MET A 36 -10.42 -7.26 12.40
CA MET A 36 -10.56 -8.03 13.65
C MET A 36 -9.38 -8.96 13.94
N TYR A 37 -8.68 -9.42 12.90
CA TYR A 37 -7.54 -10.32 12.98
C TYR A 37 -6.18 -9.59 13.00
N ILE A 38 -6.17 -8.26 12.96
CA ILE A 38 -4.96 -7.45 13.00
C ILE A 38 -4.91 -6.69 14.33
N PRO A 39 -3.75 -6.71 15.04
CA PRO A 39 -3.60 -5.89 16.23
C PRO A 39 -3.89 -4.40 15.95
N PRO A 40 -4.62 -3.71 16.84
CA PRO A 40 -4.89 -2.29 16.69
C PRO A 40 -3.61 -1.48 16.47
N ASN A 41 -3.69 -0.44 15.64
CA ASN A 41 -2.61 0.48 15.32
C ASN A 41 -1.34 -0.17 14.71
N LYS A 42 -1.41 -1.43 14.27
CA LYS A 42 -0.26 -2.11 13.66
C LYS A 42 0.12 -1.51 12.31
N TYR A 43 -0.86 -1.17 11.48
CA TYR A 43 -0.65 -0.72 10.10
C TYR A 43 -1.39 0.57 9.82
N HIS A 44 -0.75 1.50 9.12
CA HIS A 44 -1.42 2.57 8.39
C HIS A 44 -1.79 2.09 6.98
N LYS A 45 -2.87 2.66 6.41
CA LYS A 45 -3.34 2.34 5.05
C LYS A 45 -3.28 3.54 4.11
N MET A 46 -2.70 3.33 2.92
CA MET A 46 -2.72 4.33 1.84
C MET A 46 -3.26 3.69 0.55
N PHE A 47 -4.25 4.34 -0.07
CA PHE A 47 -4.74 3.96 -1.39
C PHE A 47 -4.05 4.76 -2.50
N VAL A 48 -3.58 4.06 -3.53
CA VAL A 48 -3.01 4.65 -4.75
C VAL A 48 -3.95 4.41 -5.92
N GLU A 49 -4.47 5.51 -6.47
CA GLU A 49 -5.38 5.54 -7.62
C GLU A 49 -6.56 4.55 -7.56
N LYS A 50 -7.11 4.28 -6.37
CA LYS A 50 -8.24 3.35 -6.14
C LYS A 50 -7.94 1.86 -6.42
N TRP A 51 -6.74 1.52 -6.86
CA TRP A 51 -6.40 0.14 -7.26
C TRP A 51 -5.40 -0.54 -6.34
N TYR A 52 -4.52 0.21 -5.68
CA TYR A 52 -3.51 -0.38 -4.81
C TYR A 52 -3.69 0.07 -3.37
N LEU A 53 -3.75 -0.89 -2.45
CA LEU A 53 -3.72 -0.68 -1.01
C LEU A 53 -2.30 -0.94 -0.51
N ILE A 54 -1.71 0.05 0.14
CA ILE A 54 -0.39 -0.03 0.75
C ILE A 54 -0.58 -0.07 2.26
N LEU A 55 -0.02 -1.10 2.90
CA LEU A 55 0.04 -1.23 4.34
C LEU A 55 1.48 -1.00 4.80
N TYR A 56 1.65 -0.10 5.76
CA TYR A 56 2.96 0.29 6.25
C TYR A 56 2.93 0.57 7.75
N GLN A 57 4.09 0.48 8.37
CA GLN A 57 4.33 0.82 9.78
C GLN A 57 5.27 2.01 9.86
N ILE A 58 5.25 2.68 11.00
CA ILE A 58 6.18 3.74 11.34
C ILE A 58 6.86 3.28 12.62
N GLN A 59 8.19 3.13 12.58
CA GLN A 59 9.01 2.82 13.75
C GLN A 59 10.06 3.92 13.85
N ASP A 60 10.02 4.66 14.96
CA ASP A 60 10.76 5.91 15.14
C ASP A 60 10.53 6.85 13.94
N ASP A 61 11.56 7.09 13.14
CA ASP A 61 11.52 7.96 11.96
C ASP A 61 11.48 7.18 10.64
N THR A 62 11.34 5.85 10.70
CA THR A 62 11.42 4.97 9.52
C THR A 62 10.05 4.43 9.14
N VAL A 63 9.71 4.57 7.86
CA VAL A 63 8.51 3.98 7.26
C VAL A 63 8.85 2.61 6.68
N TYR A 64 8.22 1.56 7.20
CA TYR A 64 8.33 0.19 6.71
C TYR A 64 7.11 -0.18 5.89
N VAL A 65 7.30 -0.50 4.63
CA VAL A 65 6.20 -0.93 3.74
C VAL A 65 6.15 -2.46 3.74
N ASP A 66 5.14 -3.02 4.38
CA ASP A 66 4.98 -4.47 4.52
C ASP A 66 4.23 -5.06 3.32
N TYR A 67 3.20 -4.35 2.82
CA TYR A 67 2.34 -4.87 1.74
C TYR A 67 1.98 -3.81 0.70
N ILE A 68 1.94 -4.24 -0.56
CA ILE A 68 1.35 -3.53 -1.70
C ILE A 68 0.38 -4.49 -2.39
N LEU A 69 -0.92 -4.28 -2.18
CA LEU A 69 -2.00 -5.15 -2.65
C LEU A 69 -2.70 -4.51 -3.85
N ASP A 70 -2.92 -5.25 -4.93
CA ASP A 70 -3.72 -4.85 -6.10
C ASP A 70 -5.20 -5.24 -5.89
N CYS A 71 -6.02 -4.32 -5.41
CA CYS A 71 -7.43 -4.55 -5.04
C CYS A 71 -8.33 -5.01 -6.21
N ARG A 72 -7.82 -5.13 -7.43
CA ARG A 72 -8.53 -5.78 -8.56
C ARG A 72 -8.40 -7.28 -8.57
N ARG A 73 -7.44 -7.81 -7.82
CA ARG A 73 -7.26 -9.24 -7.65
C ARG A 73 -7.99 -9.67 -6.39
N ASP A 74 -8.65 -10.81 -6.50
CA ASP A 74 -9.20 -11.47 -5.33
C ASP A 74 -8.04 -12.02 -4.48
N TYR A 75 -7.92 -11.51 -3.27
CA TYR A 75 -6.94 -11.94 -2.27
C TYR A 75 -7.57 -12.84 -1.21
N SER A 76 -8.62 -13.59 -1.55
CA SER A 76 -9.19 -14.63 -0.68
C SER A 76 -8.17 -15.63 -0.11
N TRP A 77 -6.96 -15.71 -0.68
CA TRP A 77 -5.85 -16.51 -0.15
C TRP A 77 -5.04 -15.84 0.98
N LEU A 78 -5.18 -14.53 1.18
CA LEU A 78 -4.49 -13.74 2.21
C LEU A 78 -5.32 -13.62 3.50
N VAL A 79 -6.64 -13.80 3.39
CA VAL A 79 -7.60 -13.79 4.48
C VAL A 79 -8.06 -15.23 4.68
N HIS A 80 -7.53 -15.91 5.70
CA HIS A 80 -8.02 -17.22 6.15
C HIS A 80 -8.77 -17.04 7.47
#